data_AF-A0A7C6TQ51-F1
#
_entry.id   AF-A0A7C6TQ51-F1
#
_cell.length_a   1.000
_cell.length_b   1.000
_cell.length_c   1.000
_cell.angle_alpha   90.00
_cell.angle_beta   90.00
_cell.angle_gamma   90.00
#
_symmetry.space_group_name_H-M   'P 1'
#
loop_
_entity.id
_entity.type
_entity.pdbx_description
1 polymer ?
#
loop_
_entity_poly.entity_id
_entity_poly.type
_entity_poly.pdbx_seq_one_letter_code
_entity_poly.pdbx_strand_id
1 'polypeptide(L)' 'LLENEKLAKIALEYDAFTDVEFNPEKSINCQAKAAATFVSLSRMGLVERVKDVGEFIDLMRESNSLFTI' A
#
# COMPACT_ATOMS: atom_id res chain seq x y z
N LEU A 1 8.47 -2.65 -3.43
CA LEU A 1 8.20 -1.82 -4.63
C LEU A 1 9.14 -0.63 -4.72
N LEU A 2 9.41 0.07 -3.62
CA LEU A 2 10.35 1.21 -3.58
C LEU A 2 11.78 0.86 -4.05
N GLU A 3 12.23 -0.37 -3.83
CA GLU A 3 13.57 -0.83 -4.24
C GLU A 3 13.66 -1.28 -5.71
N ASN A 4 12.54 -1.35 -6.43
CA ASN A 4 12.52 -1.81 -7.82
C ASN A 4 11.63 -0.92 -8.68
N GLU A 5 12.22 0.14 -9.21
CA GLU A 5 11.51 1.18 -9.98
C GLU A 5 10.74 0.63 -11.19
N LYS A 6 11.25 -0.42 -11.85
CA LYS A 6 10.58 -1.02 -13.01
C LYS A 6 9.26 -1.66 -12.61
N LEU A 7 9.26 -2.44 -11.53
CA LEU A 7 8.05 -3.07 -11.00
C LEU A 7 7.10 -2.04 -10.40
N ALA A 8 7.63 -0.98 -9.76
CA ALA A 8 6.82 0.12 -9.26
C ALA A 8 6.05 0.83 -10.38
N LYS A 9 6.69 1.10 -11.53
CA LYS A 9 6.03 1.71 -12.69
C LYS A 9 4.89 0.84 -13.21
N ILE A 10 5.13 -0.46 -13.37
CA ILE A 10 4.11 -1.42 -13.81
C ILE A 10 2.94 -1.45 -12.81
N ALA A 11 3.21 -1.46 -11.51
CA ALA A 11 2.15 -1.47 -10.51
C ALA A 11 1.25 -0.22 -10.59
N LEU A 12 1.80 0.95 -10.93
CA LEU A 12 1.02 2.20 -11.05
C LEU A 12 0.00 2.20 -12.19
N GLU A 13 0.16 1.31 -13.17
CA GLU A 13 -0.75 1.15 -14.32
C GLU A 13 -2.08 0.46 -13.94
N TYR A 14 -2.19 -0.10 -12.73
CA TYR A 14 -3.39 -0.82 -12.27
C TYR A 14 -4.14 -0.04 -11.19
N ASP A 15 -5.48 -0.12 -11.23
CA ASP A 15 -6.37 0.52 -10.27
C ASP A 15 -6.84 -0.40 -9.13
N ALA A 16 -6.76 -1.72 -9.34
CA ALA A 16 -7.24 -2.71 -8.39
C ALA A 16 -6.27 -3.89 -8.29
N PHE A 17 -6.10 -4.39 -7.08
CA PHE A 17 -5.25 -5.53 -6.77
C PHE A 17 -6.07 -6.56 -6.01
N THR A 18 -5.98 -7.82 -6.42
CA THR A 18 -6.65 -8.95 -5.78
C THR A 18 -5.63 -10.04 -5.53
N ASP A 19 -5.69 -10.70 -4.37
CA ASP A 19 -4.86 -11.87 -4.12
C ASP A 19 -5.33 -13.01 -5.05
N VAL A 20 -4.39 -13.62 -5.79
CA VAL A 20 -4.70 -14.68 -6.75
C VAL A 20 -5.05 -16.02 -6.07
N GLU A 21 -4.59 -16.21 -4.83
CA GLU A 21 -4.82 -17.40 -4.02
C GLU A 21 -5.18 -16.97 -2.58
N PHE A 22 -6.45 -17.12 -2.21
CA PHE A 22 -6.88 -16.92 -0.83
C PHE A 22 -6.48 -18.15 -0.02
N ASN A 23 -5.28 -18.14 0.57
CA ASN A 23 -4.86 -19.18 1.50
C ASN A 23 -5.12 -18.71 2.95
N PRO A 24 -6.20 -19.16 3.60
CA PRO A 24 -6.54 -18.74 4.96
C PRO A 24 -5.46 -19.08 5.99
N GLU A 25 -4.66 -20.12 5.76
CA GLU A 25 -3.55 -20.50 6.65
C GLU A 25 -2.34 -19.57 6.54
N LYS A 26 -2.20 -18.84 5.42
CA LYS A 26 -1.09 -17.90 5.15
C LYS A 26 -1.54 -16.43 5.13
N SER A 27 -2.72 -16.13 5.67
CA SER A 27 -3.42 -14.82 5.63
C SER A 27 -2.69 -13.61 6.23
N ILE A 28 -1.42 -13.73 6.59
CA ILE A 28 -0.59 -12.60 7.04
C ILE A 28 -0.06 -11.77 5.87
N ASN A 29 0.12 -12.37 4.68
CA ASN A 29 0.65 -11.64 3.52
C ASN A 29 -0.48 -11.08 2.65
N CYS A 30 -0.98 -9.92 3.08
CA CYS A 30 -1.94 -9.10 2.35
C CYS A 30 -1.22 -8.35 1.21
N GLN A 31 -0.67 -9.09 0.23
CA GLN A 31 0.16 -8.54 -0.86
C GLN A 31 -0.65 -7.60 -1.75
N ALA A 32 -1.89 -7.96 -2.06
CA ALA A 32 -2.80 -7.09 -2.78
C ALA A 32 -3.05 -5.77 -2.03
N LYS A 33 -3.29 -5.83 -0.71
CA LYS A 33 -3.45 -4.62 0.11
C LYS A 33 -2.17 -3.78 0.13
N ALA A 34 -1.00 -4.39 0.26
CA ALA A 34 0.27 -3.67 0.23
C ALA A 34 0.50 -2.97 -1.11
N ALA A 35 0.21 -3.64 -2.23
CA ALA A 35 0.29 -3.06 -3.56
C ALA A 35 -0.72 -1.91 -3.75
N ALA A 36 -1.97 -2.11 -3.34
CA ALA A 36 -3.00 -1.07 -3.39
C ALA A 36 -2.62 0.16 -2.54
N THR A 37 -2.15 -0.04 -1.31
CA THR A 37 -1.67 1.04 -0.45
C THR A 37 -0.51 1.80 -1.09
N PHE A 38 0.47 1.09 -1.67
CA PHE A 38 1.59 1.71 -2.37
C PHE A 38 1.14 2.56 -3.56
N VAL A 39 0.22 2.07 -4.39
CA VAL A 39 -0.31 2.80 -5.55
C VAL A 39 -1.07 4.05 -5.10
N SER A 40 -1.94 3.93 -4.09
CA SER A 40 -2.68 5.07 -3.52
C SER A 40 -1.73 6.16 -3.01
N LEU A 41 -0.73 5.79 -2.20
CA LEU A 41 0.26 6.73 -1.67
C LEU A 41 1.12 7.37 -2.77
N SER A 42 1.50 6.59 -3.78
CA SER A 42 2.27 7.09 -4.92
C SER A 42 1.49 8.13 -5.71
N ARG A 43 0.19 7.88 -5.97
CA ARG A 43 -0.70 8.81 -6.66
C ARG A 43 -0.96 10.09 -5.85
N MET A 44 -0.93 10.00 -4.52
CA MET A 44 -1.03 11.15 -3.62
C MET A 44 0.29 11.91 -3.42
N GLY A 45 1.41 11.43 -3.98
CA GLY A 45 2.73 12.01 -3.76
C GLY A 45 3.29 11.81 -2.34
N LEU A 46 2.74 10.86 -1.58
CA LEU A 46 3.07 10.61 -0.16
C LEU A 46 4.03 9.43 0.03
N VAL A 47 4.53 8.83 -1.06
CA VAL A 47 5.38 7.63 -1.00
C VAL A 47 6.69 7.83 -0.22
N GLU A 48 7.23 9.04 -0.22
CA GLU A 48 8.46 9.35 0.51
C GLU A 48 8.25 9.30 2.03
N ARG A 49 7.05 9.67 2.52
CA ARG A 49 6.69 9.62 3.94
C ARG A 49 6.57 8.21 4.49
N VAL A 50 6.44 7.20 3.62
CA VAL A 50 6.29 5.81 4.06
C VAL A 50 7.59 5.01 4.03
N LYS A 51 8.71 5.67 3.71
CA LYS A 51 10.06 5.10 3.88
C LYS A 51 10.45 5.00 5.36
N ASP A 52 9.95 5.92 6.18
CA ASP A 52 10.05 5.82 7.63
C ASP A 52 8.82 5.12 8.20
N VAL A 53 9.06 4.13 9.07
CA VAL A 53 7.98 3.33 9.66
C VAL A 53 7.13 4.16 10.63
N GLY A 54 7.73 5.15 11.32
CA GLY A 54 7.01 6.06 12.21
C GLY A 54 6.06 6.97 11.43
N GLU A 55 6.56 7.63 10.39
CA GLU A 55 5.73 8.46 9.50
C GLU A 55 4.64 7.64 8.81
N PHE A 56 4.92 6.39 8.42
CA PHE A 56 3.90 5.49 7.90
C PHE A 56 2.78 5.22 8.92
N ILE A 57 3.14 4.92 10.17
CA ILE A 57 2.15 4.67 11.23
C ILE A 57 1.30 5.91 11.49
N ASP A 58 1.91 7.09 11.54
CA ASP A 58 1.18 8.34 11.77
C ASP A 58 0.23 8.67 10.61
N LEU A 59 0.67 8.52 9.36
CA LEU A 59 -0.17 8.69 8.19
C LEU A 59 -1.33 7.69 8.15
N MET A 60 -1.10 6.44 8.54
CA MET A 60 -2.15 5.43 8.66
C MET A 60 -3.15 5.78 9.76
N ARG A 61 -2.71 6.37 10.89
CA ARG A 61 -3.59 6.84 11.98
C ARG A 61 -4.42 8.05 11.56
N GLU A 62 -3.82 9.01 10.87
CA GLU A 62 -4.51 10.18 10.30
C GLU A 62 -5.62 9.74 9.34
N SER A 63 -5.33 8.79 8.45
CA SER A 63 -6.32 8.23 7.53
C SER A 63 -7.43 7.47 8.26
N ASN A 64 -7.15 6.80 9.38
CA ASN A 64 -8.14 6.04 10.14
C ASN A 64 -9.05 6.94 10.98
N SER A 65 -8.59 8.13 11.36
CA SER A 65 -9.39 9.15 12.06
C SER A 65 -10.46 9.79 11.18
N LEU A 66 -10.36 9.66 9.85
CA LEU A 66 -11.36 10.16 8.88
C LEU A 66 -12.50 9.16 8.61
N PHE A 67 -12.40 7.91 9.08
CA PHE A 67 -13.42 6.87 8.91
C PHE A 67 -14.29 6.62 10.16
N THR A 68 -14.18 7.47 11.18
CA THR A 68 -15.12 7.51 12.31
C THR A 68 -16.19 8.58 12.04
N ILE A 69 -17.09 8.31 11.08
CA ILE A 69 -18.41 8.93 10.97
C ILE A 69 -19.41 7.82 10.69
#